data_AF-A0A7M2YD05-F1
#
_entry.id   AF-A0A7M2YD05-F1
#
_cell.length_a   1.000
_cell.length_b   1.000
_cell.length_c   1.000
_cell.angle_alpha   90.00
_cell.angle_beta   90.00
_cell.angle_gamma   90.00
#
_symmetry.space_group_name_H-M   'P 1'
#
loop_
_entity.id
_entity.type
_entity.pdbx_description
1 polymer ?
#
loop_
_entity_poly.entity_id
_entity_poly.type
_entity_poly.pdbx_seq_one_letter_code
_entity_poly.pdbx_strand_id
1 'polypeptide(L)'
;MKKFQLLFIFLLGFAITANAQKIGVVDTDYILGKLPQYKEAEARLNEQITNWQNEIQTLQTEFEKKKMTLENEKVLLIGDQLKQRQKEVDDLDKRIKGMINNRFGSMGEINNARSNLTKPFQDLIWGAIKTVSEKNTLGIVLDKSNNISVIFLDKRYDYTDKVLDLLLKNSPAKKTETDSKPVKRSPVEERNEKMKTMKTRSSAKAMEPQTK
;
A
#
# COMPACT_ATOMS: atom_id res chain seq x y z
N MET A 1 -3.27 -69.09 -8.28
CA MET A 1 -3.20 -68.18 -7.10
C MET A 1 -2.06 -67.17 -7.16
N LYS A 2 -0.82 -67.56 -7.53
CA LYS A 2 0.33 -66.63 -7.62
C LYS A 2 0.14 -65.42 -8.56
N LYS A 3 -0.60 -65.58 -9.67
CA LYS A 3 -0.94 -64.49 -10.60
C LYS A 3 -1.89 -63.45 -9.99
N PHE A 4 -2.77 -63.89 -9.08
CA PHE A 4 -3.71 -63.01 -8.37
C PHE A 4 -3.01 -62.21 -7.25
N GLN A 5 -2.01 -62.82 -6.59
CA GLN A 5 -1.14 -62.11 -5.64
C GLN A 5 -0.28 -61.04 -6.30
N LEU A 6 0.27 -61.29 -7.50
CA LEU A 6 0.99 -60.30 -8.29
C LEU A 6 0.11 -59.12 -8.72
N LEU A 7 -1.13 -59.40 -9.15
CA LEU A 7 -2.11 -58.36 -9.48
C LEU A 7 -2.48 -57.53 -8.25
N PHE A 8 -2.64 -58.17 -7.09
CA PHE A 8 -2.96 -57.49 -5.83
C PHE A 8 -1.81 -56.58 -5.35
N ILE A 9 -0.55 -57.04 -5.47
CA ILE A 9 0.65 -56.25 -5.13
C ILE A 9 0.80 -55.06 -6.09
N PHE A 10 0.54 -55.25 -7.38
CA PHE A 10 0.57 -54.18 -8.37
C PHE A 10 -0.53 -53.14 -8.11
N LEU A 11 -1.73 -53.57 -7.72
CA LEU A 11 -2.84 -52.69 -7.36
C LEU A 11 -2.57 -51.91 -6.06
N LEU A 12 -1.92 -52.54 -5.07
CA LEU A 12 -1.48 -51.87 -3.83
C LEU A 12 -0.39 -50.82 -4.09
N GLY A 13 0.52 -51.09 -5.05
CA GLY A 13 1.55 -50.13 -5.45
C GLY A 13 0.97 -48.88 -6.14
N PHE A 14 -0.15 -49.02 -6.85
CA PHE A 14 -0.82 -47.89 -7.50
C PHE A 14 -1.61 -47.00 -6.52
N ALA A 15 -2.04 -47.53 -5.37
CA ALA A 15 -2.81 -46.78 -4.37
C ALA A 15 -1.98 -45.72 -3.62
N ILE A 16 -0.64 -45.77 -3.69
CA ILE A 16 0.27 -44.90 -2.92
C ILE A 16 0.62 -43.62 -3.71
N THR A 17 0.25 -43.51 -5.00
CA THR A 17 0.67 -42.38 -5.86
C THR A 17 -0.30 -41.20 -5.87
N ALA A 18 -1.33 -41.19 -5.01
CA ALA A 18 -2.26 -40.07 -4.88
C ALA A 18 -1.59 -38.85 -4.21
N ASN A 19 -0.78 -38.11 -4.97
CA ASN A 19 -0.30 -36.80 -4.58
C ASN A 19 -1.45 -35.79 -4.75
N ALA A 20 -2.20 -35.54 -3.68
CA ALA A 20 -3.17 -34.44 -3.68
C ALA A 20 -2.41 -33.11 -3.85
N GLN A 21 -2.73 -32.35 -4.90
CA GLN A 21 -2.19 -31.00 -5.08
C GLN A 21 -2.68 -30.12 -3.92
N LYS A 22 -1.74 -29.61 -3.11
CA LYS A 22 -2.07 -28.66 -2.05
C LYS A 22 -2.38 -27.31 -2.68
N ILE A 23 -3.59 -26.83 -2.46
CA ILE A 23 -4.08 -25.54 -2.93
C ILE A 23 -4.05 -24.56 -1.76
N GLY A 24 -3.56 -23.36 -1.99
CA GLY A 24 -3.72 -22.22 -1.09
C GLY A 24 -4.58 -21.14 -1.72
N VAL A 25 -5.22 -20.33 -0.88
CA VAL A 25 -5.96 -19.13 -1.28
C VAL A 25 -5.34 -17.92 -0.59
N VAL A 26 -5.23 -16.82 -1.33
CA VAL A 26 -4.69 -15.54 -0.85
C VAL A 26 -5.63 -14.41 -1.26
N ASP A 27 -5.71 -13.39 -0.40
CA ASP A 27 -6.39 -12.11 -0.65
C ASP A 27 -5.34 -11.02 -0.90
N THR A 28 -5.01 -10.76 -2.16
CA THR A 28 -4.01 -9.75 -2.52
C THR A 28 -4.51 -8.33 -2.26
N ASP A 29 -5.80 -8.06 -2.43
CA ASP A 29 -6.40 -6.75 -2.13
C ASP A 29 -6.36 -6.44 -0.64
N TYR A 30 -6.70 -7.41 0.21
CA TYR A 30 -6.55 -7.26 1.66
C TYR A 30 -5.09 -7.02 2.05
N ILE A 31 -4.14 -7.75 1.45
CA ILE A 31 -2.72 -7.56 1.73
C ILE A 31 -2.28 -6.14 1.34
N LEU A 32 -2.60 -5.69 0.11
CA LEU A 32 -2.31 -4.34 -0.37
C LEU A 32 -2.85 -3.28 0.60
N GLY A 33 -4.13 -3.42 0.98
CA GLY A 33 -4.80 -2.53 1.92
C GLY A 33 -4.26 -2.56 3.36
N LYS A 34 -3.31 -3.44 3.69
CA LYS A 34 -2.62 -3.48 4.99
C LYS A 34 -1.17 -3.00 4.92
N LEU A 35 -0.62 -2.75 3.75
CA LEU A 35 0.75 -2.24 3.60
C LEU A 35 0.77 -0.72 3.87
N PRO A 36 1.52 -0.23 4.88
CA PRO A 36 1.58 1.20 5.18
C PRO A 36 2.10 2.04 4.02
N GLN A 37 3.10 1.53 3.29
CA GLN A 37 3.70 2.21 2.13
C GLN A 37 2.70 2.36 0.97
N TYR A 38 1.85 1.34 0.75
CA TYR A 38 0.79 1.43 -0.25
C TYR A 38 -0.22 2.50 0.14
N LYS A 39 -0.68 2.51 1.40
CA LYS A 39 -1.61 3.52 1.91
C LYS A 39 -1.07 4.95 1.80
N GLU A 40 0.21 5.15 2.12
CA GLU A 40 0.82 6.47 2.00
C GLU A 40 0.85 6.93 0.53
N ALA A 41 1.24 6.04 -0.37
CA ALA A 41 1.34 6.36 -1.78
C ALA A 41 -0.05 6.54 -2.43
N GLU A 42 -1.06 5.77 -1.99
CA GLU A 42 -2.48 5.96 -2.33
C GLU A 42 -3.01 7.30 -1.82
N ALA A 43 -2.67 7.70 -0.58
CA ALA A 43 -3.07 9.00 -0.02
C ALA A 43 -2.49 10.16 -0.83
N ARG A 44 -1.21 10.08 -1.22
CA ARG A 44 -0.56 11.08 -2.10
C ARG A 44 -1.25 11.18 -3.46
N LEU A 45 -1.65 10.04 -4.04
CA LEU A 45 -2.40 10.03 -5.29
C LEU A 45 -3.78 10.67 -5.13
N ASN A 46 -4.49 10.36 -4.06
CA ASN A 46 -5.80 10.96 -3.76
C ASN A 46 -5.71 12.48 -3.54
N GLU A 47 -4.64 12.97 -2.92
CA GLU A 47 -4.35 14.40 -2.79
C GLU A 47 -4.15 15.05 -4.16
N GLN A 48 -3.37 14.45 -5.06
CA GLN A 48 -3.19 14.94 -6.43
C GLN A 48 -4.51 14.98 -7.21
N ILE A 49 -5.34 13.94 -7.08
CA ILE A 49 -6.68 13.89 -7.69
C ILE A 49 -7.54 15.05 -7.18
N THR A 50 -7.54 15.28 -5.86
CA THR A 50 -8.28 16.38 -5.23
C THR A 50 -7.80 17.74 -5.76
N ASN A 51 -6.48 17.91 -5.91
CA ASN A 51 -5.91 19.14 -6.46
C ASN A 51 -6.36 19.38 -7.90
N TRP A 52 -6.39 18.34 -8.76
CA TRP A 52 -6.90 18.47 -10.12
C TRP A 52 -8.41 18.79 -10.16
N GLN A 53 -9.20 18.20 -9.26
CA GLN A 53 -10.62 18.53 -9.14
C GLN A 53 -10.82 20.01 -8.77
N ASN A 54 -10.02 20.52 -7.81
CA ASN A 54 -10.07 21.92 -7.41
C ASN A 54 -9.63 22.88 -8.53
N GLU A 55 -8.60 22.50 -9.30
CA GLU A 55 -8.16 23.27 -10.47
C GLU A 55 -9.26 23.35 -11.54
N ILE A 56 -9.89 22.21 -11.85
CA ILE A 56 -11.02 22.15 -12.80
C ILE A 56 -12.19 23.00 -12.30
N GLN A 57 -12.55 22.91 -11.02
CA GLN A 57 -13.63 23.69 -10.43
C GLN A 57 -13.35 25.20 -10.50
N THR A 58 -12.09 25.60 -10.30
CA THR A 58 -11.66 26.99 -10.41
C THR A 58 -11.82 27.49 -11.85
N LEU A 59 -11.35 26.72 -12.84
CA LEU A 59 -11.49 27.03 -14.26
C LEU A 59 -12.96 27.09 -14.69
N GLN A 60 -13.80 26.18 -14.21
CA GLN A 60 -15.25 26.19 -14.46
C GLN A 60 -15.92 27.45 -13.92
N THR A 61 -15.54 27.87 -12.71
CA THR A 61 -16.06 29.11 -12.10
C THR A 61 -15.63 30.34 -12.92
N GLU A 62 -14.38 30.37 -13.39
CA GLU A 62 -13.88 31.44 -14.27
C GLU A 62 -14.61 31.45 -15.61
N PHE A 63 -14.83 30.28 -16.21
CA PHE A 63 -15.57 30.11 -17.46
C PHE A 63 -17.00 30.67 -17.34
N GLU A 64 -17.75 30.27 -16.31
CA GLU A 64 -19.13 30.76 -16.11
C GLU A 64 -19.16 32.28 -15.88
N LYS A 65 -18.20 32.83 -15.12
CA LYS A 65 -18.09 34.28 -14.93
C LYS A 65 -17.85 35.00 -16.25
N LYS A 66 -16.87 34.56 -17.05
CA LYS A 66 -16.54 35.19 -18.34
C LYS A 66 -17.67 35.06 -19.35
N LYS A 67 -18.34 33.91 -19.38
CA LYS A 67 -19.53 33.67 -20.20
C LYS A 67 -20.67 34.61 -19.83
N MET A 68 -20.98 34.76 -18.54
CA MET A 68 -21.99 35.71 -18.07
C MET A 68 -21.63 37.16 -18.42
N THR A 69 -20.37 37.57 -18.22
CA THR A 69 -19.90 38.91 -18.61
C THR A 69 -20.06 39.14 -20.12
N LEU A 70 -19.70 38.15 -20.94
CA LEU A 70 -19.85 38.23 -22.39
C LEU A 70 -21.31 38.41 -22.79
N GLU A 71 -22.24 37.64 -22.22
CA GLU A 71 -23.67 37.77 -22.54
C GLU A 71 -24.25 39.13 -22.12
N ASN A 72 -23.84 39.67 -20.97
CA ASN A 72 -24.28 40.98 -20.49
C ASN A 72 -23.72 42.15 -21.33
N GLU A 73 -22.45 42.06 -21.74
CA GLU A 73 -21.75 43.12 -22.49
C GLU A 73 -21.92 42.99 -24.01
N LYS A 74 -22.49 41.89 -24.51
CA LYS A 74 -22.56 41.55 -25.94
C LYS A 74 -23.10 42.67 -26.83
N VAL A 75 -24.10 43.39 -26.34
CA VAL A 75 -24.75 44.51 -27.06
C VAL A 75 -23.91 45.78 -27.10
N LEU A 76 -22.91 45.90 -26.22
CA LEU A 76 -21.98 47.02 -26.12
C LEU A 76 -20.65 46.76 -26.83
N LEU A 77 -20.33 45.50 -27.14
CA LEU A 77 -19.08 45.09 -27.77
C LEU A 77 -19.18 45.15 -29.29
N ILE A 78 -18.12 45.64 -29.94
CA ILE A 78 -18.05 45.82 -31.40
C ILE A 78 -16.96 44.91 -31.98
N GLY A 79 -17.25 44.27 -33.11
CA GLY A 79 -16.29 43.60 -34.00
C GLY A 79 -15.20 42.77 -33.31
N ASP A 80 -14.02 43.35 -33.17
CA ASP A 80 -12.83 42.68 -32.66
C ASP A 80 -12.86 42.41 -31.15
N GLN A 81 -13.46 43.31 -30.36
CA GLN A 81 -13.60 43.08 -28.91
C GLN A 81 -14.53 41.92 -28.61
N LEU A 82 -15.64 41.81 -29.36
CA LEU A 82 -16.58 40.70 -29.23
C LEU A 82 -15.91 39.36 -29.60
N LYS A 83 -15.18 39.33 -30.71
CA LYS A 83 -14.43 38.14 -31.15
C LYS A 83 -13.38 37.70 -30.12
N GLN A 84 -12.64 38.65 -29.55
CA GLN A 84 -11.62 38.34 -28.55
C GLN A 84 -12.23 37.74 -27.29
N ARG A 85 -13.34 38.30 -26.78
CA ARG A 85 -14.02 37.78 -25.59
C ARG A 85 -14.65 36.41 -25.84
N GLN A 86 -15.25 36.19 -27.02
CA GLN A 86 -15.75 34.86 -27.41
C GLN A 86 -14.62 33.83 -27.45
N LYS A 87 -13.48 34.19 -28.04
CA LYS A 87 -12.31 33.32 -28.10
C LYS A 87 -11.79 32.96 -26.69
N GLU A 88 -11.75 33.91 -25.77
CA GLU A 88 -11.35 33.62 -24.38
C GLU A 88 -12.27 32.59 -23.71
N VAL A 89 -13.58 32.71 -23.89
CA VAL A 89 -14.57 31.77 -23.35
C VAL A 89 -14.40 30.38 -24.00
N ASP A 90 -14.24 30.33 -25.32
CA ASP A 90 -14.05 29.09 -26.07
C ASP A 90 -12.72 28.38 -25.71
N ASP A 91 -11.65 29.15 -25.52
CA ASP A 91 -10.34 28.63 -25.14
C ASP A 91 -10.37 28.06 -23.71
N LEU A 92 -11.12 28.69 -22.80
CA LEU A 92 -11.35 28.15 -21.45
C LEU A 92 -12.16 26.86 -21.46
N ASP A 93 -13.24 26.77 -22.23
CA ASP A 93 -14.03 25.54 -22.39
C ASP A 93 -13.17 24.39 -22.92
N LYS A 94 -12.37 24.66 -23.96
CA LYS A 94 -11.41 23.68 -24.51
C LYS A 94 -10.37 23.26 -23.47
N ARG A 95 -9.85 24.19 -22.68
CA ARG A 95 -8.87 23.91 -21.63
C ARG A 95 -9.45 23.01 -20.55
N ILE A 96 -10.68 23.27 -20.09
CA ILE A 96 -11.39 22.45 -19.10
C ILE A 96 -11.58 21.03 -19.64
N LYS A 97 -12.13 20.89 -20.85
CA LYS A 97 -12.35 19.58 -21.49
C LYS A 97 -11.05 18.82 -21.70
N GLY A 98 -10.00 19.50 -22.15
CA GLY A 98 -8.66 18.94 -22.31
C GLY A 98 -8.09 18.44 -20.99
N MET A 99 -8.20 19.23 -19.91
CA MET A 99 -7.74 18.83 -18.59
C MET A 99 -8.50 17.62 -18.05
N ILE A 100 -9.84 17.60 -18.16
CA ILE A 100 -10.66 16.46 -17.75
C ILE A 100 -10.22 15.20 -18.51
N ASN A 101 -10.09 15.28 -19.83
CA ASN A 101 -9.70 14.12 -20.63
C ASN A 101 -8.27 13.65 -20.31
N ASN A 102 -7.31 14.57 -20.16
CA ASN A 102 -5.92 14.22 -19.89
C ASN A 102 -5.72 13.62 -18.49
N ARG A 103 -6.46 14.10 -17.48
CA ARG A 103 -6.33 13.60 -16.10
C ARG A 103 -7.23 12.39 -15.82
N PHE A 104 -8.51 12.45 -16.23
CA PHE A 104 -9.57 11.50 -15.88
C PHE A 104 -10.04 10.61 -17.04
N GLY A 105 -9.51 10.79 -18.25
CA GLY A 105 -9.85 9.93 -19.39
C GLY A 105 -9.37 8.49 -19.22
N SER A 106 -9.77 7.61 -20.15
CA SER A 106 -9.44 6.17 -20.11
C SER A 106 -7.92 5.91 -20.07
N MET A 107 -7.14 6.68 -20.83
CA MET A 107 -5.66 6.67 -20.78
C MET A 107 -5.09 7.85 -19.99
N GLY A 108 -5.92 8.46 -19.15
CA GLY A 108 -5.56 9.65 -18.38
C GLY A 108 -4.52 9.35 -17.30
N GLU A 109 -3.96 10.42 -16.76
CA GLU A 109 -2.89 10.34 -15.76
C GLU A 109 -3.29 9.56 -14.51
N ILE A 110 -4.57 9.60 -14.09
CA ILE A 110 -5.04 8.84 -12.93
C ILE A 110 -4.87 7.34 -13.13
N ASN A 111 -5.24 6.82 -14.30
CA ASN A 111 -5.15 5.39 -14.57
C ASN A 111 -3.68 4.94 -14.67
N ASN A 112 -2.85 5.74 -15.32
CA ASN A 112 -1.41 5.50 -15.39
C ASN A 112 -0.77 5.52 -13.99
N ALA A 113 -1.13 6.51 -13.16
CA ALA A 113 -0.64 6.62 -11.79
C ALA A 113 -1.08 5.45 -10.92
N ARG A 114 -2.35 5.02 -10.99
CA ARG A 114 -2.85 3.82 -10.28
C ARG A 114 -2.10 2.55 -10.69
N SER A 115 -1.88 2.36 -11.99
CA SER A 115 -1.14 1.21 -12.51
C SER A 115 0.31 1.19 -12.00
N ASN A 116 1.00 2.32 -12.14
CA ASN A 116 2.38 2.49 -11.68
C ASN A 116 2.53 2.36 -10.16
N LEU A 117 1.52 2.83 -9.41
CA LEU A 117 1.44 2.69 -7.97
C LEU A 117 1.37 1.21 -7.58
N THR A 118 0.47 0.46 -8.22
CA THR A 118 0.09 -0.89 -7.77
C THR A 118 1.12 -1.95 -8.16
N LYS A 119 1.72 -1.80 -9.35
CA LYS A 119 2.67 -2.76 -9.93
C LYS A 119 3.82 -3.17 -9.00
N PRO A 120 4.60 -2.26 -8.39
CA PRO A 120 5.69 -2.66 -7.50
C PRO A 120 5.22 -3.44 -6.26
N PHE A 121 4.02 -3.15 -5.75
CA PHE A 121 3.47 -3.90 -4.61
C PHE A 121 2.98 -5.28 -5.04
N GLN A 122 2.42 -5.42 -6.25
CA GLN A 122 2.09 -6.74 -6.80
C GLN A 122 3.34 -7.61 -6.93
N ASP A 123 4.46 -7.05 -7.40
CA ASP A 123 5.73 -7.79 -7.51
C ASP A 123 6.24 -8.24 -6.13
N LEU A 124 6.14 -7.38 -5.11
CA LEU A 124 6.48 -7.74 -3.72
C LEU A 124 5.59 -8.86 -3.19
N ILE A 125 4.28 -8.75 -3.38
CA ILE A 125 3.29 -9.74 -2.95
C ILE A 125 3.55 -11.07 -3.67
N TRP A 126 3.83 -11.05 -4.97
CA TRP A 126 4.15 -12.24 -5.75
C TRP A 126 5.38 -12.97 -5.20
N GLY A 127 6.45 -12.21 -4.90
CA GLY A 127 7.63 -12.78 -4.24
C GLY A 127 7.30 -13.43 -2.90
N ALA A 128 6.48 -12.78 -2.08
CA ALA A 128 6.06 -13.32 -0.80
C ALA A 128 5.18 -14.57 -0.93
N ILE A 129 4.23 -14.57 -1.88
CA ILE A 129 3.41 -15.74 -2.21
C ILE A 129 4.30 -16.90 -2.63
N LYS A 130 5.31 -16.67 -3.48
CA LYS A 130 6.24 -17.71 -3.91
C LYS A 130 6.96 -18.35 -2.72
N THR A 131 7.53 -17.54 -1.82
CA THR A 131 8.21 -18.04 -0.61
C THR A 131 7.28 -18.83 0.31
N VAL A 132 6.04 -18.35 0.51
CA VAL A 132 5.04 -19.06 1.31
C VAL A 132 4.64 -20.38 0.64
N SER A 133 4.51 -20.39 -0.67
CA SER A 133 4.13 -21.57 -1.46
C SER A 133 5.19 -22.68 -1.36
N GLU A 134 6.47 -22.32 -1.54
CA GLU A 134 7.60 -23.25 -1.41
C GLU A 134 7.65 -23.85 0.01
N LYS A 135 7.54 -22.99 1.05
CA LYS A 135 7.58 -23.43 2.45
C LYS A 135 6.44 -24.36 2.82
N ASN A 136 5.27 -24.20 2.21
CA ASN A 136 4.07 -24.96 2.53
C ASN A 136 3.76 -26.06 1.50
N THR A 137 4.67 -26.29 0.53
CA THR A 137 4.50 -27.28 -0.54
C THR A 137 3.20 -27.10 -1.33
N LEU A 138 2.81 -25.83 -1.56
CA LEU A 138 1.61 -25.50 -2.34
C LEU A 138 1.92 -25.65 -3.82
N GLY A 139 1.12 -26.45 -4.51
CA GLY A 139 1.22 -26.61 -5.96
C GLY A 139 0.42 -25.56 -6.74
N ILE A 140 -0.59 -24.97 -6.09
CA ILE A 140 -1.48 -23.96 -6.67
C ILE A 140 -1.78 -22.91 -5.60
N VAL A 141 -1.73 -21.63 -5.97
CA VAL A 141 -2.25 -20.53 -5.17
C VAL A 141 -3.30 -19.78 -5.98
N LEU A 142 -4.49 -19.64 -5.40
CA LEU A 142 -5.60 -18.90 -5.99
C LEU A 142 -5.72 -17.54 -5.31
N ASP A 143 -5.86 -16.49 -6.11
CA ASP A 143 -6.15 -15.16 -5.61
C ASP A 143 -7.66 -14.89 -5.70
N LYS A 144 -8.32 -14.76 -4.55
CA LYS A 144 -9.78 -14.51 -4.51
C LYS A 144 -10.15 -13.06 -4.87
N SER A 145 -9.17 -12.15 -4.94
CA SER A 145 -9.37 -10.75 -5.33
C SER A 145 -9.61 -10.60 -6.84
N ASN A 146 -9.11 -11.56 -7.64
CA ASN A 146 -9.14 -11.53 -9.10
C ASN A 146 -10.34 -12.31 -9.69
N ASN A 147 -11.57 -12.00 -9.26
CA ASN A 147 -12.81 -12.59 -9.79
C ASN A 147 -12.95 -14.12 -9.64
N ILE A 148 -12.15 -14.76 -8.77
CA ILE A 148 -12.37 -16.15 -8.39
C ILE A 148 -13.44 -16.17 -7.30
N SER A 149 -14.63 -16.67 -7.63
CA SER A 149 -15.72 -16.81 -6.66
C SER A 149 -15.42 -17.96 -5.70
N VAL A 150 -14.74 -17.65 -4.59
CA VAL A 150 -14.56 -18.57 -3.46
C VAL A 150 -15.76 -18.43 -2.53
N ILE A 151 -16.75 -19.32 -2.68
CA ILE A 151 -18.00 -19.28 -1.89
C ILE A 151 -17.73 -19.61 -0.41
N PHE A 152 -16.80 -20.55 -0.16
CA PHE A 152 -16.40 -20.96 1.18
C PHE A 152 -14.91 -21.28 1.20
N LEU A 153 -14.20 -20.75 2.20
CA LEU A 153 -12.77 -20.99 2.42
C LEU A 153 -12.55 -21.42 3.87
N ASP A 154 -12.08 -22.65 4.06
CA ASP A 154 -11.57 -23.08 5.36
C ASP A 154 -10.24 -22.37 5.64
N LYS A 155 -10.10 -21.83 6.85
CA LYS A 155 -8.92 -21.07 7.31
C LYS A 155 -7.59 -21.82 7.11
N ARG A 156 -7.61 -23.16 7.08
CA ARG A 156 -6.40 -23.97 6.81
C ARG A 156 -5.83 -23.77 5.42
N TYR A 157 -6.68 -23.40 4.45
CA TYR A 157 -6.28 -23.10 3.07
C TYR A 157 -6.09 -21.60 2.82
N ASP A 158 -6.37 -20.74 3.80
CA ASP A 158 -6.11 -19.31 3.71
C ASP A 158 -4.65 -19.00 4.12
N TYR A 159 -3.89 -18.47 3.17
CA TYR A 159 -2.49 -18.08 3.36
C TYR A 159 -2.30 -16.57 3.39
N THR A 160 -3.37 -15.78 3.34
CA THR A 160 -3.35 -14.31 3.30
C THR A 160 -2.49 -13.72 4.43
N ASP A 161 -2.79 -14.08 5.68
CA ASP A 161 -2.07 -13.57 6.85
C ASP A 161 -0.60 -14.01 6.85
N LYS A 162 -0.29 -15.22 6.37
CA LYS A 162 1.10 -15.71 6.29
C LYS A 162 1.92 -14.92 5.27
N VAL A 163 1.31 -14.55 4.15
CA VAL A 163 1.94 -13.70 3.13
C VAL A 163 2.10 -12.27 3.66
N LEU A 164 1.07 -11.71 4.29
CA LEU A 164 1.11 -10.40 4.92
C LEU A 164 2.21 -10.32 5.99
N ASP A 165 2.28 -11.29 6.88
CA ASP A 165 3.30 -11.36 7.93
C ASP A 165 4.72 -11.38 7.35
N LEU A 166 4.92 -12.11 6.27
CA LEU A 166 6.22 -12.19 5.60
C LEU A 166 6.60 -10.84 4.99
N LEU A 167 5.65 -10.16 4.34
CA LEU A 167 5.85 -8.82 3.79
C LEU A 167 6.17 -7.80 4.88
N LEU A 168 5.43 -7.80 5.98
CA LEU A 168 5.65 -6.88 7.10
C LEU A 168 6.97 -7.13 7.84
N LYS A 169 7.42 -8.39 7.93
CA LYS A 169 8.73 -8.75 8.50
C LYS A 169 9.90 -8.34 7.60
N ASN A 170 9.72 -8.43 6.28
CA ASN A 170 10.74 -8.07 5.31
C ASN A 170 10.77 -6.58 4.97
N SER A 171 9.70 -5.84 5.32
CA SER A 171 9.62 -4.39 5.17
C SER A 171 10.70 -3.70 6.02
N PRO A 172 11.42 -2.71 5.47
CA PRO A 172 12.55 -2.06 6.15
C PRO A 172 12.15 -1.37 7.48
N ALA A 173 10.86 -1.11 7.70
CA ALA A 173 10.35 -0.52 8.95
C ALA A 173 10.53 -1.42 10.19
N LYS A 174 10.65 -2.75 10.03
CA LYS A 174 10.77 -3.69 11.18
C LYS A 174 12.20 -4.21 11.41
N LYS A 175 13.12 -3.96 10.48
CA LYS A 175 14.53 -4.38 10.62
C LYS A 175 15.30 -3.57 11.66
N THR A 176 14.75 -2.46 12.14
CA THR A 176 15.36 -1.60 13.16
C THR A 176 15.14 -2.06 14.61
N GLU A 177 14.23 -3.00 14.88
CA GLU A 177 13.94 -3.42 16.28
C GLU A 177 14.37 -4.84 16.64
N THR A 178 14.74 -5.69 15.67
CA THR A 178 14.97 -7.13 15.96
C THR A 178 16.43 -7.58 15.86
N ASP A 179 17.39 -6.67 15.61
CA ASP A 179 18.82 -7.01 15.51
C ASP A 179 19.72 -6.29 16.55
N SER A 180 19.13 -5.69 17.59
CA SER A 180 19.89 -5.32 18.78
C SER A 180 20.06 -6.54 19.69
N LYS A 181 21.08 -7.36 19.40
CA LYS A 181 21.75 -8.16 20.44
C LYS A 181 22.00 -7.27 21.67
N PRO A 182 21.91 -7.80 22.90
CA PRO A 182 22.13 -6.98 24.10
C PRO A 182 23.57 -6.49 24.08
N VAL A 183 23.76 -5.20 23.80
CA VAL A 183 25.04 -4.52 23.97
C VAL A 183 25.36 -4.62 25.47
N LYS A 184 26.39 -5.41 25.80
CA LYS A 184 27.04 -5.35 27.11
C LYS A 184 27.39 -3.87 27.36
N ARG A 185 26.76 -3.28 28.37
CA ARG A 185 27.04 -1.90 28.81
C ARG A 185 28.55 -1.74 28.99
N SER A 186 29.11 -0.68 28.41
CA SER A 186 30.52 -0.37 28.51
C SER A 186 30.89 -0.12 29.99
N PRO A 187 32.05 -0.60 30.50
CA PRO A 187 32.52 -0.35 31.87
C PRO A 187 32.58 1.14 32.26
N VAL A 188 32.55 2.04 31.28
CA VAL A 188 32.57 3.49 31.46
C VAL A 188 31.21 4.04 31.93
N GLU A 189 30.10 3.43 31.50
CA GLU A 189 28.74 3.86 31.87
C GLU A 189 28.39 3.48 33.31
N GLU A 190 28.79 2.29 33.75
CA GLU A 190 28.60 1.84 35.14
C GLU A 190 29.45 2.68 36.12
N ARG A 191 30.63 3.14 35.69
CA ARG A 191 31.51 4.00 36.50
C ARG A 191 30.92 5.40 36.68
N ASN A 192 30.26 5.93 35.66
CA ASN A 192 29.63 7.26 35.72
C ASN A 192 28.35 7.28 36.57
N GLU A 193 27.55 6.20 36.58
CA GLU A 193 26.42 6.06 37.51
C GLU A 193 26.87 5.90 38.96
N LYS A 194 27.93 5.11 39.23
CA LYS A 194 28.51 5.01 40.57
C LYS A 194 29.04 6.36 41.06
N MET A 195 29.67 7.14 40.17
CA MET A 195 30.18 8.46 40.55
C MET A 195 29.08 9.49 40.82
N LYS A 196 27.95 9.43 40.07
CA LYS A 196 26.77 10.25 40.35
C LYS A 196 26.12 9.89 41.69
N THR A 197 25.87 8.60 41.94
CA THR A 197 25.22 8.14 43.18
C THR A 197 26.07 8.40 44.44
N MET A 198 27.39 8.37 44.33
CA MET A 198 28.30 8.74 45.43
C MET A 198 28.27 10.24 45.72
N LYS A 199 28.14 11.09 44.70
CA LYS A 199 28.07 12.55 44.86
C LYS A 199 26.75 12.99 45.51
N THR A 200 25.63 12.35 45.19
CA THR A 200 24.33 12.64 45.82
C THR A 200 24.27 12.22 47.29
N ARG A 201 24.94 11.13 47.68
CA ARG A 201 25.01 10.70 49.08
C ARG A 201 25.91 11.58 49.95
N SER A 202 26.96 12.19 49.38
CA SER A 202 27.83 13.12 50.11
C SER A 202 27.10 14.42 50.47
N SER A 203 26.30 14.96 49.54
CA SER A 203 25.54 16.20 49.76
C SER A 203 24.40 16.05 50.77
N ALA A 204 23.83 14.84 50.92
CA ALA A 204 22.75 14.57 51.87
C ALA A 204 23.21 14.41 53.33
N LYS A 205 24.51 14.26 53.59
CA LYS A 205 25.07 14.09 54.95
C LYS A 205 25.57 15.40 55.58
N ALA A 206 25.55 16.51 54.85
CA ALA A 206 25.99 17.83 55.32
C ALA A 206 24.84 18.73 55.80
N MET A 207 23.61 18.21 55.87
CA MET A 207 22.42 18.99 56.23
C MET A 207 21.61 18.23 57.28
N GLU A 208 22.25 17.96 58.42
CA GLU A 208 21.58 17.52 59.64
C GLU A 208 21.50 18.74 60.58
N PRO A 209 20.30 19.23 60.95
CA PRO A 209 20.18 20.34 61.89
C PRO A 209 20.42 19.84 63.31
N GLN A 210 21.45 20.40 63.97
CA GLN A 210 21.63 20.23 65.42
C GLN A 210 20.36 20.71 66.14
N THR A 211 19.68 19.78 66.79
CA THR A 211 18.56 20.04 67.71
C THR A 211 18.91 19.47 69.08
N LYS A 212 19.61 20.28 69.88
CA LYS A 212 19.31 20.62 71.28
C LYS A 212 20.45 21.43 71.87
#